data_AF-A0A2E7FK23-F1
#
_entry.id   AF-A0A2E7FK23-F1
#
_cell.length_a   1.000
_cell.length_b   1.000
_cell.length_c   1.000
_cell.angle_alpha   90.00
_cell.angle_beta   90.00
_cell.angle_gamma   90.00
#
_symmetry.space_group_name_H-M   'P 1'
#
loop_
_entity.id
_entity.type
_entity.pdbx_description
1 polymer ?
#
loop_
_entity_poly.entity_id
_entity_poly.type
_entity_poly.pdbx_seq_one_letter_code
_entity_poly.pdbx_strand_id
1 'polypeptide(L)'
;MALRPNAAFSVYFALNQKNETQERIGTVKEILNKDALFVDFDDRRSSVVKFFGLKMASKREMLDEQFFDLLYNEVKGKRNRVKPVRVDSGETLVSEIYLMADEYLNEILIR
;
A
#
# COMPACT_ATOMS: atom_id res chain seq x y z
N MET A 1 -13.61 -40.95 10.32
CA MET A 1 -13.66 -40.14 9.09
C MET A 1 -12.70 -38.98 9.27
N ALA A 2 -11.44 -39.15 8.84
CA ALA A 2 -10.39 -38.16 9.04
C ALA A 2 -10.50 -37.07 7.98
N LEU A 3 -10.88 -35.86 8.40
CA LEU A 3 -10.81 -34.66 7.56
C LEU A 3 -9.34 -34.43 7.18
N ARG A 4 -9.06 -34.46 5.87
CA ARG A 4 -7.72 -34.28 5.32
C ARG A 4 -7.20 -32.89 5.72
N PRO A 5 -5.99 -32.76 6.32
CA PRO A 5 -5.46 -31.49 6.84
C PRO A 5 -5.29 -30.40 5.77
N ASN A 6 -5.23 -30.78 4.49
CA ASN A 6 -5.04 -29.84 3.38
C ASN A 6 -6.25 -28.93 3.12
N ALA A 7 -7.48 -29.36 3.43
CA ALA A 7 -8.66 -28.53 3.16
C ALA A 7 -8.79 -27.36 4.13
N ALA A 8 -8.45 -27.57 5.41
CA ALA A 8 -8.49 -26.52 6.43
C ALA A 8 -7.43 -25.43 6.19
N PHE A 9 -6.23 -25.83 5.77
CA PHE A 9 -5.15 -24.89 5.43
C PHE A 9 -5.49 -24.02 4.21
N SER A 10 -6.03 -24.62 3.14
CA SER A 10 -6.40 -23.85 1.94
C SER A 10 -7.52 -22.84 2.21
N VAL A 11 -8.50 -23.21 3.05
CA VAL A 11 -9.59 -22.30 3.44
C VAL A 11 -9.07 -21.17 4.33
N TYR A 12 -8.18 -21.46 5.28
CA TYR A 12 -7.55 -20.44 6.12
C TYR A 12 -6.70 -19.47 5.30
N PHE A 13 -5.92 -19.98 4.34
CA PHE A 13 -5.08 -19.15 3.46
C PHE A 13 -5.93 -18.26 2.55
N ALA A 14 -7.01 -18.80 1.97
CA ALA A 14 -7.92 -18.05 1.12
C ALA A 14 -8.69 -16.97 1.91
N LEU A 15 -9.11 -17.28 3.15
CA LEU A 15 -9.77 -16.32 4.04
C LEU A 15 -8.83 -15.19 4.48
N ASN A 16 -7.58 -15.51 4.83
CA ASN A 16 -6.57 -14.50 5.16
C ASN A 16 -6.23 -13.62 3.95
N GLN A 17 -6.05 -14.20 2.76
CA GLN A 17 -5.85 -13.41 1.54
C GLN A 17 -7.02 -12.48 1.24
N LYS A 18 -8.27 -12.95 1.42
CA LYS A 18 -9.47 -12.12 1.26
C LYS A 18 -9.53 -10.96 2.25
N ASN A 19 -8.97 -11.13 3.44
CA ASN A 19 -8.96 -10.09 4.47
C ASN A 19 -7.80 -9.11 4.25
N GLU A 20 -6.69 -9.59 3.67
CA GLU A 20 -5.53 -8.77 3.31
C GLU A 20 -5.75 -7.90 2.06
N THR A 21 -6.73 -8.25 1.21
CA THR A 21 -7.08 -7.51 -0.01
C THR A 21 -8.26 -6.55 0.16
N GLN A 22 -8.80 -6.41 1.38
CA GLN A 22 -9.82 -5.39 1.66
C GLN A 22 -9.21 -4.00 1.71
N GLU A 23 -9.98 -3.03 1.21
CA GLU A 23 -9.65 -1.62 1.30
C GLU A 23 -9.63 -1.16 2.77
N ARG A 24 -8.64 -0.33 3.11
CA ARG A 24 -8.38 0.14 4.46
C ARG A 24 -8.12 1.63 4.48
N ILE A 25 -8.40 2.25 5.61
CA ILE A 25 -8.03 3.64 5.86
C ILE A 25 -6.84 3.65 6.80
N GLY A 26 -5.85 4.47 6.49
CA GLY A 26 -4.66 4.61 7.31
C GLY A 26 -4.01 5.97 7.14
N THR A 27 -3.16 6.32 8.10
CA THR A 27 -2.37 7.55 8.08
C THR A 27 -0.96 7.23 7.60
N VAL A 28 -0.47 7.98 6.62
CA VAL A 28 0.94 7.81 6.18
C VAL A 28 1.85 8.39 7.25
N LYS A 29 2.53 7.51 7.96
CA LYS A 29 3.47 7.90 9.02
C LYS A 29 4.80 8.30 8.43
N GLU A 30 5.31 7.60 7.42
CA GLU A 30 6.62 7.88 6.82
C GLU A 30 6.63 7.60 5.32
N ILE A 31 7.53 8.28 4.61
CA ILE A 31 7.82 8.03 3.20
C ILE A 31 9.18 7.34 3.19
N LEU A 32 9.22 6.06 2.83
CA LEU A 32 10.43 5.25 2.95
C LEU A 32 11.35 5.45 1.75
N ASN A 33 10.75 5.56 0.56
CA ASN A 33 11.41 5.85 -0.70
C ASN A 33 10.35 6.35 -1.70
N LYS A 34 10.72 6.47 -2.99
CA LYS A 34 9.78 6.95 -4.02
C LYS A 34 8.61 6.00 -4.27
N ASP A 35 8.79 4.69 -4.05
CA ASP A 35 7.81 3.68 -4.41
C ASP A 35 7.06 3.08 -3.21
N ALA A 36 7.39 3.50 -1.98
CA ALA A 36 6.93 2.89 -0.75
C ALA A 36 6.68 3.89 0.39
N LEU A 37 5.54 3.72 1.04
CA LEU A 37 5.07 4.49 2.19
C LEU A 37 4.93 3.57 3.41
N PHE A 38 5.17 4.09 4.60
CA PHE A 38 4.80 3.41 5.84
C PHE A 38 3.46 3.96 6.32
N VAL A 39 2.45 3.08 6.34
CA VAL A 39 1.07 3.45 6.67
C VAL A 39 0.66 2.77 7.96
N ASP A 40 0.08 3.56 8.86
CA ASP A 40 -0.54 3.08 10.09
C ASP A 40 -2.05 3.03 9.89
N PHE A 41 -2.60 1.82 9.81
CA PHE A 41 -4.02 1.60 9.53
C PHE A 41 -4.85 1.70 10.81
N ASP A 42 -6.11 2.10 10.64
CA ASP A 42 -7.06 2.25 11.76
C ASP A 42 -7.39 0.90 12.44
N ASP A 43 -7.10 -0.22 11.78
CA ASP A 43 -7.21 -1.59 12.31
C ASP A 43 -6.06 -1.97 13.28
N ARG A 44 -5.22 -1.00 13.64
CA ARG A 44 -4.04 -1.12 14.53
C ARG A 44 -2.91 -1.97 13.94
N ARG A 45 -2.85 -2.11 12.62
CA ARG A 45 -1.70 -2.69 11.92
C ARG A 45 -0.99 -1.60 11.15
N SER A 46 0.33 -1.62 11.16
CA SER A 46 1.12 -0.77 10.28
C SER A 46 1.73 -1.65 9.19
N SER A 47 1.89 -1.12 7.98
CA SER A 47 2.47 -1.89 6.88
C SER A 47 3.21 -0.98 5.91
N VAL A 48 4.14 -1.59 5.18
CA VAL A 48 4.79 -0.94 4.04
C VAL A 48 3.85 -1.05 2.84
N VAL A 49 3.48 0.08 2.26
CA VAL A 49 2.57 0.17 1.12
C VAL A 49 3.34 0.66 -0.09
N LYS A 50 3.43 -0.17 -1.13
CA LYS A 50 4.00 0.18 -2.43
C LYS A 50 2.92 0.54 -3.44
N PHE A 51 3.23 1.46 -4.34
CA PHE A 51 2.31 1.85 -5.41
C PHE A 51 2.10 0.70 -6.41
N PHE A 52 0.85 0.37 -6.69
CA PHE A 52 0.50 -0.55 -7.76
C PHE A 52 0.65 0.10 -9.13
N GLY A 53 1.32 -0.56 -10.08
CA GLY A 53 1.39 -0.12 -11.48
C GLY A 53 2.35 1.03 -11.77
N LEU A 54 3.03 1.61 -10.78
CA LEU A 54 4.08 2.60 -10.98
C LEU A 54 5.47 1.97 -10.93
N LYS A 55 6.34 2.36 -11.87
CA LYS A 55 7.77 2.04 -11.83
C LYS A 55 8.54 3.34 -11.71
N MET A 56 9.09 3.60 -10.53
CA MET A 56 9.83 4.82 -10.27
C MET A 56 11.17 4.82 -11.02
N ALA A 57 11.57 5.99 -11.51
CA ALA A 57 12.86 6.18 -12.14
C ALA A 57 14.02 5.98 -11.15
N SER A 58 15.15 5.47 -11.68
CA SER A 58 16.34 5.21 -10.87
C SER A 58 16.96 6.52 -10.32
N LYS A 59 17.67 6.41 -9.19
CA LYS A 59 18.27 7.50 -8.37
C LYS A 59 19.11 8.58 -9.08
N ARG A 60 19.34 8.48 -10.40
CA ARG A 60 20.19 9.41 -11.16
C ARG A 60 19.41 10.49 -11.93
N GLU A 61 18.10 10.56 -11.77
CA GLU A 61 17.27 11.52 -12.52
C GLU A 61 16.91 12.74 -11.67
N MET A 62 16.89 13.91 -12.31
CA MET A 62 16.88 15.25 -11.71
C MET A 62 15.58 15.65 -10.96
N LEU A 63 14.73 14.69 -10.59
CA LEU A 63 13.38 14.94 -10.05
C LEU A 63 13.11 14.28 -8.69
N ASP A 64 14.12 13.65 -8.07
CA ASP A 64 13.94 12.92 -6.80
C ASP A 64 13.41 13.83 -5.69
N GLU A 65 14.00 15.01 -5.52
CA GLU A 65 13.62 15.96 -4.47
C GLU A 65 12.18 16.46 -4.66
N GLN A 66 11.82 16.86 -5.89
CA GLN A 66 10.46 17.32 -6.20
C GLN A 66 9.42 16.24 -5.97
N PHE A 67 9.76 14.99 -6.27
CA PHE A 67 8.88 13.85 -6.06
C PHE A 67 8.68 13.57 -4.55
N PHE A 68 9.77 13.62 -3.77
CA PHE A 68 9.69 13.48 -2.33
C PHE A 68 8.89 14.63 -1.69
N ASP A 69 9.10 15.86 -2.14
CA ASP A 69 8.36 17.04 -1.69
C ASP A 69 6.86 16.92 -2.01
N LEU A 70 6.52 16.47 -3.23
CA LEU A 70 5.15 16.21 -3.62
C LEU A 70 4.51 15.15 -2.71
N LEU A 71 5.15 14.00 -2.51
CA LEU A 71 4.64 12.98 -1.59
C LEU A 71 4.53 13.49 -0.16
N TYR A 72 5.50 14.27 0.30
CA TYR A 72 5.48 14.83 1.65
C TYR A 72 4.27 15.75 1.82
N ASN A 73 4.04 16.65 0.87
CA ASN A 73 2.93 17.60 0.93
C ASN A 73 1.58 16.92 0.71
N GLU A 74 1.50 15.93 -0.16
CA GLU A 74 0.23 15.29 -0.51
C GLU A 74 -0.22 14.24 0.48
N VAL A 75 0.70 13.44 1.04
CA VAL A 75 0.28 12.28 1.84
C VAL A 75 0.83 12.21 3.25
N LYS A 76 2.00 12.78 3.57
CA LYS A 76 2.60 12.64 4.91
C LYS A 76 1.67 13.18 5.99
N GLY A 77 1.41 12.36 7.01
CA GLY A 77 0.52 12.71 8.12
C GLY A 77 -0.97 12.79 7.76
N LYS A 78 -1.33 12.61 6.48
CA LYS A 78 -2.72 12.59 6.03
C LYS A 78 -3.29 11.17 6.06
N ARG A 79 -4.61 11.10 6.22
CA ARG A 79 -5.37 9.86 6.05
C ARG A 79 -5.55 9.58 4.57
N ASN A 80 -5.40 8.33 4.18
CA ASN A 80 -5.56 7.86 2.82
C ASN A 80 -6.30 6.52 2.84
N ARG A 81 -6.97 6.24 1.73
CA ARG A 81 -7.67 4.99 1.47
C ARG A 81 -6.77 4.12 0.63
N VAL A 82 -6.37 2.98 1.18
CA VAL A 82 -5.42 2.04 0.58
C VAL A 82 -6.19 0.80 0.20
N LYS A 83 -6.17 0.46 -1.07
CA LYS A 83 -6.80 -0.74 -1.61
C LYS A 83 -5.72 -1.73 -2.04
N PRO A 84 -5.42 -2.75 -1.21
CA PRO A 84 -4.36 -3.70 -1.51
C PRO A 84 -4.73 -4.55 -2.72
N VAL A 85 -3.83 -4.61 -3.70
CA VAL A 85 -3.97 -5.42 -4.91
C VAL A 85 -3.30 -6.78 -4.72
N ARG A 86 -2.13 -6.80 -4.07
CA ARG A 86 -1.42 -8.03 -3.71
C ARG A 86 -0.48 -7.80 -2.53
N VAL A 87 -0.10 -8.89 -1.88
CA VAL A 87 0.97 -8.92 -0.87
C VAL A 87 2.24 -9.43 -1.54
N ASP A 88 3.34 -8.68 -1.46
CA ASP A 88 4.60 -9.00 -2.15
C ASP A 88 5.50 -9.91 -1.29
N SER A 89 5.85 -9.46 -0.08
CA SER A 89 6.58 -10.26 0.91
C SER A 89 6.34 -9.74 2.32
N GLY A 90 6.19 -10.65 3.29
CA GLY A 90 5.94 -10.33 4.70
C GLY A 90 4.69 -9.46 4.87
N GLU A 91 4.92 -8.20 5.24
CA GLU A 91 3.89 -7.18 5.51
C GLU A 91 3.89 -6.06 4.45
N THR A 92 4.50 -6.28 3.28
CA THR A 92 4.49 -5.29 2.19
C THR A 92 3.28 -5.48 1.29
N LEU A 93 2.43 -4.45 1.24
CA LEU A 93 1.23 -4.38 0.42
C LEU A 93 1.52 -3.60 -0.86
N VAL A 94 1.25 -4.19 -2.03
CA VAL A 94 1.19 -3.42 -3.29
C VAL A 94 -0.25 -2.99 -3.49
N SER A 95 -0.50 -1.68 -3.50
CA SER A 95 -1.84 -1.12 -3.36
C SER A 95 -2.11 0.05 -4.29
N GLU A 96 -3.37 0.23 -4.63
CA GLU A 96 -3.90 1.50 -5.11
C GLU A 96 -4.09 2.43 -3.90
N ILE A 97 -3.69 3.69 -4.02
CA ILE A 97 -3.78 4.68 -2.94
C ILE A 97 -4.65 5.84 -3.41
N TYR A 98 -5.69 6.14 -2.64
CA TYR A 98 -6.62 7.22 -2.91
C TYR A 98 -6.55 8.23 -1.75
N LEU A 99 -6.47 9.51 -2.10
CA LEU A 99 -6.68 10.59 -1.14
C LEU A 99 -8.12 10.53 -0.63
N MET A 100 -8.40 11.14 0.53
CA MET A 100 -9.78 11.17 1.08
C MET A 100 -10.78 11.92 0.18
N ALA A 101 -10.31 12.69 -0.80
CA ALA A 101 -11.13 13.32 -1.84
C ALA A 101 -11.43 12.38 -3.04
N ASP A 102 -11.16 11.07 -2.90
CA ASP A 102 -11.27 10.05 -3.94
C ASP A 102 -10.35 10.24 -5.15
N GLU A 103 -9.33 11.09 -5.01
CA GLU A 103 -8.29 11.26 -6.02
C GLU A 103 -7.30 10.11 -5.99
N TYR A 104 -7.05 9.50 -7.15
CA TYR A 104 -6.07 8.43 -7.27
C TYR A 104 -4.66 9.01 -7.26
N LEU A 105 -3.88 8.70 -6.23
CA LEU A 105 -2.57 9.30 -6.01
C LEU A 105 -1.60 9.05 -7.16
N ASN A 106 -1.68 7.89 -7.81
CA ASN A 106 -0.85 7.60 -8.97
C ASN A 106 -1.12 8.54 -10.14
N GLU A 107 -2.36 8.99 -10.33
CA GLU A 107 -2.66 9.99 -11.37
C GLU A 107 -2.02 11.34 -11.06
N ILE A 108 -2.00 11.75 -9.79
CA ILE A 108 -1.34 12.98 -9.34
C ILE A 108 0.17 12.89 -9.58
N LEU A 109 0.77 11.73 -9.31
CA LEU A 109 2.21 11.51 -9.48
C LEU A 109 2.65 11.42 -10.96
N ILE A 110 1.75 10.99 -11.86
CA ILE A 110 2.02 10.90 -13.31
C ILE A 110 1.87 12.26 -14.00
N ARG A 111 0.95 13.11 -13.52
CA ARG A 111 0.68 14.44 -14.08
C ARG A 111 1.81 15.42 -13.77
#